data_AF-A0A936ESP4-F1
#
_entry.id   AF-A0A936ESP4-F1
#
_cell.length_a   1.000
_cell.length_b   1.000
_cell.length_c   1.000
_cell.angle_alpha   90.00
_cell.angle_beta   90.00
_cell.angle_gamma   90.00
#
_symmetry.space_group_name_H-M   'P 1'
#
loop_
_entity.id
_entity.type
_entity.pdbx_description
1 polymer ?
#
loop_
_entity_poly.entity_id
_entity_poly.type
_entity_poly.pdbx_seq_one_letter_code
_entity_poly.pdbx_strand_id
1 'polypeptide(L)'
;MEVEEPRHLLDLIWRVKPRAALFTTFTFSVSHFDAVFLPVLRSVGCQDISVLVDADQAAAGVEEFHSRAAGRVYRVAPVIPPGGGYFHPKLAYLAAETDDVLAVASGNLTASGQSLQLESFDSVSARSVPTIFGELADWMRQLATLVEGTSPQAAQLLAQTAPRARQAYRLNAAAAAAGPFPPPTLVHTLAGTARDALEAVFIAEADAAEAVTVLSPFHAPDGGPVLRLASAVEARLLAVGLDGGRKQLTAPFEQGRFKPQLPGRFVIADTARNNKRLHAKVFEIQAVDKVLLMTGSVNATAQSFESTKNVEVSLARWLPKSPFAWNEVEPAAFEATQDAADFGRSCGLYVDSWLAADRILRGRVVAREGVPTAASLEVLSADHLVYGADVAVAADGAFSAGPLPTSIRRARPC
;
A
#
# COMPACT_ATOMS: atom_id res chain seq x y z
N MET A 1 -10.33 -32.50 -1.04
CA MET A 1 -9.13 -31.77 -0.59
C MET A 1 -9.57 -30.34 -0.38
N GLU A 2 -9.76 -29.91 0.86
CA GLU A 2 -10.00 -28.49 1.14
C GLU A 2 -8.79 -27.72 0.59
N VAL A 3 -9.05 -26.79 -0.32
CA VAL A 3 -7.99 -25.94 -0.86
C VAL A 3 -7.63 -24.99 0.27
N GLU A 4 -6.57 -25.31 0.99
CA GLU A 4 -6.07 -24.48 2.09
C GLU A 4 -5.90 -23.04 1.60
N GLU A 5 -6.46 -22.07 2.32
CA GLU A 5 -6.42 -20.66 1.93
C GLU A 5 -4.96 -20.16 1.86
N PRO A 6 -4.64 -19.25 0.91
CA PRO A 6 -3.30 -18.70 0.78
C PRO A 6 -2.93 -17.93 2.05
N ARG A 7 -1.81 -18.29 2.69
CA ARG A 7 -1.41 -17.71 3.98
C ARG A 7 -0.56 -16.45 3.85
N HIS A 8 -0.01 -16.20 2.65
CA HIS A 8 0.78 -15.02 2.33
C HIS A 8 0.86 -14.79 0.82
N LEU A 9 1.39 -13.65 0.41
CA LEU A 9 1.42 -13.20 -0.99
C LEU A 9 2.17 -14.16 -1.94
N LEU A 10 3.28 -14.77 -1.52
CA LEU A 10 4.01 -15.73 -2.38
C LEU A 10 3.19 -16.99 -2.70
N ASP A 11 2.44 -17.52 -1.74
CA ASP A 11 1.55 -18.66 -1.96
C ASP A 11 0.44 -18.29 -2.94
N LEU A 12 -0.08 -17.07 -2.82
CA LEU A 12 -1.09 -16.56 -3.73
C LEU A 12 -0.54 -16.45 -5.16
N ILE A 13 0.68 -15.95 -5.36
CA ILE A 13 1.31 -15.87 -6.68
C ILE A 13 1.48 -17.26 -7.30
N TRP A 14 1.92 -18.26 -6.53
CA TRP A 14 2.04 -19.65 -7.00
C TRP A 14 0.72 -20.26 -7.45
N ARG A 15 -0.37 -19.92 -6.76
CA ARG A 15 -1.72 -20.42 -7.06
C ARG A 15 -2.33 -19.71 -8.27
N VAL A 16 -2.25 -18.39 -8.30
CA VAL A 16 -2.85 -17.54 -9.34
C VAL A 16 -2.09 -17.64 -10.66
N LYS A 17 -0.76 -17.78 -10.61
CA LYS A 17 0.13 -17.79 -11.79
C LYS A 17 -0.13 -16.60 -12.73
N PRO A 18 0.02 -15.37 -12.22
CA PRO A 18 -0.30 -14.16 -12.97
C PRO A 18 0.61 -14.00 -14.20
N ARG A 19 0.06 -13.48 -15.29
CA ARG A 19 0.83 -13.01 -16.45
C ARG A 19 1.34 -11.58 -16.28
N ALA A 20 0.59 -10.78 -15.52
CA ALA A 20 0.98 -9.44 -15.11
C ALA A 20 0.71 -9.24 -13.62
N ALA A 21 1.56 -8.49 -12.93
CA ALA A 21 1.41 -8.17 -11.52
C ALA A 21 1.75 -6.69 -11.29
N LEU A 22 0.80 -5.96 -10.70
CA LEU A 22 1.01 -4.61 -10.18
C LEU A 22 1.04 -4.66 -8.66
N PHE A 23 2.12 -4.18 -8.06
CA PHE A 23 2.27 -4.03 -6.63
C PHE A 23 2.28 -2.56 -6.24
N THR A 24 1.76 -2.25 -5.06
CA THR A 24 2.00 -0.97 -4.39
C THR A 24 2.63 -1.23 -3.03
N THR A 25 3.51 -0.35 -2.58
CA THR A 25 4.12 -0.46 -1.25
C THR A 25 4.60 0.92 -0.77
N PHE A 26 4.71 1.10 0.55
CA PHE A 26 5.36 2.29 1.09
C PHE A 26 6.88 2.12 1.01
N THR A 27 7.42 1.19 1.80
CA THR A 27 8.84 0.84 1.73
C THR A 27 9.07 -0.31 0.74
N PHE A 28 10.19 -0.28 0.03
CA PHE A 28 10.55 -1.31 -0.95
C PHE A 28 12.01 -1.70 -0.76
N SER A 29 12.27 -3.00 -0.58
CA SER A 29 13.64 -3.51 -0.63
C SER A 29 13.86 -4.21 -1.97
N VAL A 30 14.69 -3.60 -2.80
CA VAL A 30 15.00 -4.08 -4.14
C VAL A 30 15.67 -5.44 -4.07
N SER A 31 16.63 -5.59 -3.15
CA SER A 31 17.38 -6.82 -2.92
C SER A 31 16.47 -7.96 -2.45
N HIS A 32 15.51 -7.67 -1.56
CA HIS A 32 14.53 -8.67 -1.14
C HIS A 32 13.61 -9.09 -2.29
N PHE A 33 13.12 -8.12 -3.07
CA PHE A 33 12.24 -8.40 -4.21
C PHE A 33 12.95 -9.26 -5.27
N ASP A 34 14.19 -8.91 -5.61
CA ASP A 34 15.03 -9.65 -6.56
C ASP A 34 15.33 -11.08 -6.10
N ALA A 35 15.55 -11.28 -4.80
CA ALA A 35 15.88 -12.58 -4.24
C ALA A 35 14.66 -13.49 -4.02
N VAL A 36 13.49 -12.93 -3.75
CA VAL A 36 12.32 -13.69 -3.26
C VAL A 36 11.14 -13.65 -4.22
N PHE A 37 10.70 -12.46 -4.63
CA PHE A 37 9.48 -12.30 -5.43
C PHE A 37 9.75 -12.53 -6.91
N LEU A 38 10.81 -11.93 -7.46
CA LEU A 38 11.13 -12.00 -8.87
C LEU A 38 11.33 -13.45 -9.37
N PRO A 39 12.05 -14.35 -8.65
CA PRO A 39 12.20 -15.73 -9.10
C PRO A 39 10.87 -16.48 -9.15
N VAL A 40 9.99 -16.26 -8.17
CA VAL A 40 8.66 -16.88 -8.10
C VAL A 40 7.75 -16.35 -9.21
N LEU A 41 7.71 -15.03 -9.43
CA LEU A 41 6.95 -14.44 -10.52
C LEU A 41 7.40 -14.98 -11.88
N ARG A 42 8.72 -15.10 -12.09
CA ARG A 42 9.26 -15.65 -13.34
C ARG A 42 8.99 -17.15 -13.49
N SER A 43 9.07 -17.94 -12.42
CA SER A 43 8.82 -19.39 -12.49
C SER A 43 7.37 -19.71 -12.85
N VAL A 44 6.42 -18.85 -12.48
CA VAL A 44 5.01 -18.97 -12.87
C VAL A 44 4.67 -18.30 -14.21
N GLY A 45 5.67 -17.73 -14.91
CA GLY A 45 5.49 -17.13 -16.23
C GLY A 45 4.99 -15.69 -16.23
N CYS A 46 5.08 -14.97 -15.10
CA CYS A 46 4.75 -13.54 -15.04
C CYS A 46 5.80 -12.73 -15.80
N GLN A 47 5.36 -11.95 -16.79
CA GLN A 47 6.24 -11.18 -17.68
C GLN A 47 6.13 -9.67 -17.48
N ASP A 48 4.98 -9.20 -17.00
CA ASP A 48 4.70 -7.79 -16.81
C ASP A 48 4.60 -7.47 -15.32
N ILE A 49 5.71 -7.02 -14.73
CA ILE A 49 5.83 -6.79 -13.30
C ILE A 49 6.08 -5.30 -13.08
N SER A 50 5.22 -4.67 -12.29
CA SER A 50 5.31 -3.25 -11.96
C SER A 50 5.15 -3.04 -10.45
N VAL A 51 5.97 -2.18 -9.87
CA VAL A 51 5.93 -1.82 -8.45
C VAL A 51 5.82 -0.30 -8.33
N LEU A 52 4.75 0.18 -7.71
CA LEU A 52 4.57 1.56 -7.30
C LEU A 52 5.07 1.72 -5.87
N VAL A 53 5.97 2.67 -5.64
CA VAL A 53 6.64 2.88 -4.35
C VAL A 53 6.50 4.35 -3.95
N ASP A 54 6.41 4.65 -2.66
CA ASP A 54 6.53 6.03 -2.20
C ASP A 54 7.84 6.68 -2.68
N ALA A 55 7.77 7.91 -3.19
CA ALA A 55 8.92 8.56 -3.83
C ALA A 55 10.11 8.77 -2.87
N ASP A 56 9.86 9.09 -1.60
CA ASP A 56 10.92 9.25 -0.61
C ASP A 56 11.58 7.90 -0.30
N GLN A 57 10.77 6.84 -0.23
CA GLN A 57 11.27 5.49 0.02
C GLN A 57 12.00 4.89 -1.20
N ALA A 58 11.53 5.18 -2.41
CA ALA A 58 12.20 4.81 -3.64
C ALA A 58 13.58 5.49 -3.75
N ALA A 59 13.66 6.79 -3.42
CA ALA A 59 14.91 7.54 -3.42
C ALA A 59 15.91 6.98 -2.39
N ALA A 60 15.46 6.68 -1.17
CA ALA A 60 16.31 6.04 -0.16
C ALA A 60 16.78 4.63 -0.59
N GLY A 61 15.96 3.90 -1.35
CA GLY A 61 16.28 2.57 -1.87
C GLY A 61 17.35 2.54 -2.97
N VAL A 62 17.72 3.69 -3.57
CA VAL A 62 18.78 3.76 -4.60
C VAL A 62 20.15 3.37 -4.03
N GLU A 63 20.34 3.49 -2.72
CA GLU A 63 21.55 3.01 -2.03
C GLU A 63 21.71 1.48 -2.08
N GLU A 64 20.68 0.73 -2.48
CA GLU A 64 20.79 -0.70 -2.79
C GLU A 64 21.46 -0.94 -4.16
N PHE A 65 22.74 -0.58 -4.30
CA PHE A 65 23.56 -0.58 -5.54
C PHE A 65 23.66 -1.91 -6.33
N HIS A 66 22.99 -2.98 -5.90
CA HIS A 66 23.23 -4.33 -6.40
C HIS A 66 22.14 -4.87 -7.32
N SER A 67 20.98 -4.21 -7.44
CA SER A 67 19.94 -4.71 -8.35
C SER A 67 20.33 -4.51 -9.80
N ARG A 68 20.28 -5.61 -10.56
CA ARG A 68 20.42 -5.61 -12.03
C ARG A 68 19.07 -5.82 -12.73
N ALA A 69 17.99 -5.91 -11.97
CA ALA A 69 16.66 -6.26 -12.46
C ALA A 69 15.68 -5.10 -12.37
N ALA A 70 15.73 -4.27 -11.33
CA ALA A 70 14.90 -3.06 -11.22
C ALA A 70 15.11 -2.14 -12.43
N GLY A 71 14.01 -1.65 -13.00
CA GLY A 71 14.02 -0.80 -14.19
C GLY A 71 14.37 -1.51 -15.51
N ARG A 72 14.73 -2.80 -15.47
CA ARG A 72 15.09 -3.60 -16.67
C ARG A 72 14.19 -4.81 -16.88
N VAL A 73 13.97 -5.61 -15.83
CA VAL A 73 13.18 -6.85 -15.83
C VAL A 73 11.77 -6.59 -15.27
N TYR A 74 11.65 -5.65 -14.35
CA TYR A 74 10.39 -5.14 -13.83
C TYR A 74 10.47 -3.64 -13.65
N ARG A 75 9.32 -2.96 -13.65
CA ARG A 75 9.24 -1.51 -13.53
C ARG A 75 9.09 -1.13 -12.07
N VAL A 76 9.82 -0.09 -11.66
CA VAL A 76 9.65 0.56 -10.35
C VAL A 76 9.31 2.01 -10.64
N ALA A 77 8.15 2.46 -10.19
CA ALA A 77 7.68 3.82 -10.42
C ALA A 77 7.46 4.51 -9.06
N PRO A 78 8.20 5.59 -8.75
CA PRO A 78 7.97 6.38 -7.56
C PRO A 78 6.63 7.12 -7.66
N VAL A 79 5.96 7.30 -6.52
CA VAL A 79 4.70 8.02 -6.40
C VAL A 79 4.85 9.12 -5.35
N ILE A 80 4.64 10.35 -5.79
CA ILE A 80 4.48 11.51 -4.91
C ILE A 80 2.98 11.60 -4.58
N PRO A 81 2.57 11.39 -3.32
CA PRO A 81 1.16 11.33 -2.95
C PRO A 81 0.50 12.71 -3.13
N PRO A 82 -0.67 12.78 -3.79
CA PRO A 82 -1.32 14.05 -4.13
C PRO A 82 -1.78 14.85 -2.90
N GLY A 83 -2.07 14.17 -1.79
CA GLY A 83 -2.43 14.82 -0.52
C GLY A 83 -1.24 15.33 0.30
N GLY A 84 -0.01 15.14 -0.19
CA GLY A 84 1.22 15.58 0.47
C GLY A 84 1.62 14.79 1.73
N GLY A 85 0.93 13.68 2.04
CA GLY A 85 1.32 12.70 3.06
C GLY A 85 2.23 11.62 2.51
N TYR A 86 1.88 10.35 2.70
CA TYR A 86 2.62 9.16 2.22
C TYR A 86 1.85 8.39 1.15
N PHE A 87 2.56 7.82 0.18
CA PHE A 87 2.01 6.78 -0.67
C PHE A 87 2.10 5.45 0.08
N HIS A 88 1.01 5.09 0.75
CA HIS A 88 1.00 3.98 1.69
C HIS A 88 0.13 2.76 1.31
N PRO A 89 -0.49 2.64 0.10
CA PRO A 89 -1.29 1.47 -0.21
C PRO A 89 -0.40 0.24 -0.38
N LYS A 90 -0.91 -0.93 0.01
CA LYS A 90 -0.19 -2.21 -0.08
C LYS A 90 -1.11 -3.25 -0.73
N LEU A 91 -1.17 -3.20 -2.06
CA LEU A 91 -1.97 -4.11 -2.86
C LEU A 91 -1.09 -4.88 -3.85
N ALA A 92 -1.59 -6.04 -4.24
CA ALA A 92 -1.09 -6.83 -5.35
C ALA A 92 -2.26 -7.18 -6.27
N TYR A 93 -2.31 -6.57 -7.45
CA TYR A 93 -3.23 -6.96 -8.51
C TYR A 93 -2.54 -7.98 -9.41
N LEU A 94 -2.99 -9.22 -9.32
CA LEU A 94 -2.44 -10.39 -9.99
C LEU A 94 -3.34 -10.78 -11.15
N ALA A 95 -2.93 -10.42 -12.35
CA ALA A 95 -3.76 -10.58 -13.52
C ALA A 95 -3.37 -11.85 -14.29
N ALA A 96 -4.25 -12.85 -14.24
CA ALA A 96 -4.03 -14.21 -14.74
C ALA A 96 -4.86 -14.47 -16.02
N GLU A 97 -4.74 -15.67 -16.59
CA GLU A 97 -5.54 -16.07 -17.75
C GLU A 97 -6.97 -16.46 -17.35
N THR A 98 -7.14 -17.06 -16.18
CA THR A 98 -8.41 -17.69 -15.77
C THR A 98 -9.25 -16.83 -14.83
N ASP A 99 -8.61 -16.16 -13.89
CA ASP A 99 -9.27 -15.33 -12.89
C ASP A 99 -8.25 -14.35 -12.29
N ASP A 100 -8.58 -13.07 -12.34
CA ASP A 100 -7.73 -12.05 -11.75
C ASP A 100 -7.94 -12.03 -10.23
N VAL A 101 -6.89 -11.73 -9.48
CA VAL A 101 -6.93 -11.66 -8.01
C VAL A 101 -6.39 -10.33 -7.54
N LEU A 102 -7.09 -9.72 -6.57
CA LEU A 102 -6.61 -8.58 -5.81
C LEU A 102 -6.29 -9.06 -4.39
N ALA A 103 -5.06 -8.83 -3.94
CA ALA A 103 -4.67 -8.93 -2.54
C ALA A 103 -4.42 -7.54 -1.97
N VAL A 104 -4.87 -7.32 -0.74
CA VAL A 104 -4.60 -6.12 0.06
C VAL A 104 -4.05 -6.57 1.41
N ALA A 105 -2.94 -5.96 1.84
CA ALA A 105 -2.23 -6.36 3.04
C ALA A 105 -1.77 -5.14 3.86
N SER A 106 -1.28 -5.36 5.08
CA SER A 106 -0.67 -4.31 5.90
C SER A 106 0.85 -4.23 5.78
N GLY A 107 1.49 -5.27 5.20
CA GLY A 107 2.94 -5.43 5.10
C GLY A 107 3.54 -4.86 3.82
N ASN A 108 4.69 -4.18 3.96
CA ASN A 108 5.48 -3.68 2.84
C ASN A 108 6.23 -4.80 2.11
N LEU A 109 6.67 -4.55 0.87
CA LEU A 109 7.53 -5.46 0.10
C LEU A 109 9.00 -5.42 0.59
N THR A 110 9.20 -5.81 1.84
CA THR A 110 10.50 -5.94 2.52
C THR A 110 10.55 -7.26 3.28
N ALA A 111 11.76 -7.73 3.64
CA ALA A 111 11.90 -8.94 4.45
C ALA A 111 11.12 -8.86 5.77
N SER A 112 11.08 -7.67 6.39
CA SER A 112 10.32 -7.43 7.61
C SER A 112 8.81 -7.59 7.39
N GLY A 113 8.27 -6.87 6.39
CA GLY A 113 6.83 -6.85 6.12
C GLY A 113 6.28 -8.13 5.52
N GLN A 114 7.13 -9.00 4.96
CA GLN A 114 6.68 -10.27 4.37
C GLN A 114 6.89 -11.48 5.30
N SER A 115 7.78 -11.38 6.30
CA SER A 115 8.17 -12.56 7.10
C SER A 115 8.25 -12.32 8.62
N LEU A 116 8.63 -11.13 9.09
CA LEU A 116 9.02 -10.91 10.48
C LEU A 116 7.96 -10.22 11.33
N GLN A 117 7.09 -9.42 10.72
CA GLN A 117 6.00 -8.72 11.41
C GLN A 117 4.71 -9.54 11.42
N LEU A 118 3.83 -9.24 12.38
CA LEU A 118 2.45 -9.68 12.39
C LEU A 118 1.68 -8.74 11.49
N GLU A 119 1.15 -9.25 10.38
CA GLU A 119 0.50 -8.47 9.31
C GLU A 119 -0.90 -9.04 9.04
N SER A 120 -1.81 -8.21 8.55
CA SER A 120 -3.08 -8.64 7.96
C SER A 120 -2.92 -8.83 6.45
N PHE A 121 -3.63 -9.82 5.92
CA PHE A 121 -3.65 -10.19 4.50
C PHE A 121 -5.06 -10.63 4.12
N ASP A 122 -5.60 -10.01 3.07
CA ASP A 122 -6.92 -10.32 2.53
C ASP A 122 -6.84 -10.38 0.99
N SER A 123 -7.63 -11.23 0.37
CA SER A 123 -7.69 -11.35 -1.09
C SER A 123 -9.09 -11.67 -1.61
N VAL A 124 -9.35 -11.25 -2.85
CA VAL A 124 -10.58 -11.55 -3.60
C VAL A 124 -10.25 -11.85 -5.06
N SER A 125 -11.10 -12.64 -5.71
CA SER A 125 -10.98 -12.92 -7.15
C SER A 125 -12.08 -12.24 -7.96
N ALA A 126 -11.81 -11.95 -9.22
CA ALA A 126 -12.77 -11.26 -10.09
C ALA A 126 -14.03 -12.10 -10.33
N ARG A 127 -13.90 -13.42 -10.30
CA ARG A 127 -15.03 -14.35 -10.36
C ARG A 127 -15.92 -14.28 -9.11
N SER A 128 -15.34 -14.17 -7.92
CA SER A 128 -16.12 -14.17 -6.67
C SER A 128 -16.64 -12.80 -6.29
N VAL A 129 -15.85 -11.74 -6.52
CA VAL A 129 -16.19 -10.36 -6.15
C VAL A 129 -15.84 -9.40 -7.30
N PRO A 130 -16.58 -9.44 -8.41
CA PRO A 130 -16.24 -8.63 -9.59
C PRO A 130 -16.29 -7.12 -9.32
N THR A 131 -17.20 -6.65 -8.46
CA THR A 131 -17.40 -5.21 -8.18
C THR A 131 -16.13 -4.52 -7.71
N ILE A 132 -15.34 -5.19 -6.86
CA ILE A 132 -14.04 -4.70 -6.39
C ILE A 132 -13.07 -4.39 -7.54
N PHE A 133 -13.11 -5.15 -8.64
CA PHE A 133 -12.24 -4.89 -9.80
C PHE A 133 -12.71 -3.68 -10.61
N GLY A 134 -14.00 -3.35 -10.52
CA GLY A 134 -14.54 -2.09 -11.02
C GLY A 134 -14.04 -0.91 -10.20
N GLU A 135 -14.15 -1.00 -8.87
CA GLU A 135 -13.66 0.01 -7.93
C GLU A 135 -12.13 0.19 -8.03
N LEU A 136 -11.38 -0.91 -8.14
CA LEU A 136 -9.93 -0.89 -8.37
C LEU A 136 -9.58 -0.15 -9.67
N ALA A 137 -10.33 -0.39 -10.75
CA ALA A 137 -10.11 0.31 -12.02
C ALA A 137 -10.36 1.82 -11.89
N ASP A 138 -11.36 2.23 -11.12
CA ASP A 138 -11.66 3.64 -10.88
C ASP A 138 -10.61 4.28 -9.98
N TRP A 139 -10.18 3.59 -8.92
CA TRP A 139 -9.06 4.00 -8.08
C TRP A 139 -7.78 4.21 -8.89
N MET A 140 -7.42 3.26 -9.76
CA MET A 140 -6.23 3.38 -10.61
C MET A 140 -6.32 4.57 -11.56
N ARG A 141 -7.47 4.81 -12.19
CA ARG A 141 -7.68 5.97 -13.08
C ARG A 141 -7.61 7.28 -12.33
N GLN A 142 -8.27 7.36 -11.18
CA GLN A 142 -8.27 8.56 -10.36
C GLN A 142 -6.86 8.88 -9.87
N LEU A 143 -6.12 7.90 -9.35
CA LEU A 143 -4.75 8.09 -8.94
C LEU A 143 -3.86 8.50 -10.12
N ALA A 144 -4.02 7.87 -11.28
CA ALA A 144 -3.27 8.24 -12.49
C ALA A 144 -3.46 9.73 -12.85
N THR A 145 -4.70 10.23 -12.83
CA THR A 145 -4.99 11.64 -13.07
C THR A 145 -4.36 12.54 -12.02
N LEU A 146 -4.46 12.18 -10.73
CA LEU A 146 -3.94 12.98 -9.63
C LEU A 146 -2.41 13.10 -9.63
N VAL A 147 -1.71 12.10 -10.17
CA VAL A 147 -0.23 12.04 -10.16
C VAL A 147 0.41 12.23 -11.53
N GLU A 148 -0.36 12.53 -12.59
CA GLU A 148 0.18 12.72 -13.95
C GLU A 148 1.27 13.81 -14.02
N GLY A 149 1.08 14.88 -13.26
CA GLY A 149 2.04 15.98 -13.18
C GLY A 149 3.31 15.63 -12.39
N THR A 150 3.17 14.86 -11.31
CA THR A 150 4.22 14.64 -10.29
C THR A 150 4.87 13.27 -10.34
N SER A 151 4.26 12.29 -11.01
CA SER A 151 4.72 10.90 -11.09
C SER A 151 4.26 10.29 -12.42
N PRO A 152 4.77 10.79 -13.56
CA PRO A 152 4.26 10.43 -14.89
C PRO A 152 4.41 8.94 -15.20
N GLN A 153 5.50 8.29 -14.79
CA GLN A 153 5.65 6.83 -14.97
C GLN A 153 4.57 6.06 -14.19
N ALA A 154 4.31 6.44 -12.94
CA ALA A 154 3.26 5.82 -12.13
C ALA A 154 1.88 6.01 -12.77
N ALA A 155 1.57 7.23 -13.21
CA ALA A 155 0.32 7.55 -13.89
C ALA A 155 0.14 6.71 -15.16
N GLN A 156 1.18 6.56 -15.97
CA GLN A 156 1.14 5.73 -17.17
C GLN A 156 0.87 4.26 -16.84
N LEU A 157 1.56 3.68 -15.86
CA LEU A 157 1.36 2.28 -15.46
C LEU A 157 -0.06 2.03 -14.94
N LEU A 158 -0.59 2.94 -14.13
CA LEU A 158 -1.97 2.89 -13.62
C LEU A 158 -2.98 3.00 -14.77
N ALA A 159 -2.79 3.95 -15.69
CA ALA A 159 -3.66 4.13 -16.85
C ALA A 159 -3.66 2.92 -17.81
N GLN A 160 -2.53 2.24 -17.93
CA GLN A 160 -2.41 1.00 -18.71
C GLN A 160 -3.03 -0.21 -18.00
N THR A 161 -2.97 -0.26 -16.67
CA THR A 161 -3.45 -1.40 -15.88
C THR A 161 -4.96 -1.34 -15.62
N ALA A 162 -5.52 -0.13 -15.40
CA ALA A 162 -6.93 0.05 -15.06
C ALA A 162 -7.93 -0.57 -16.06
N PRO A 163 -7.73 -0.50 -17.40
CA PRO A 163 -8.60 -1.18 -18.36
C PRO A 163 -8.70 -2.69 -18.14
N ARG A 164 -7.63 -3.33 -17.63
CA ARG A 164 -7.62 -4.76 -17.35
C ARG A 164 -8.50 -5.11 -16.15
N ALA A 165 -8.36 -4.37 -15.04
CA ALA A 165 -9.24 -4.51 -13.88
C ALA A 165 -10.71 -4.27 -14.27
N ARG A 166 -10.97 -3.24 -15.10
CA ARG A 166 -12.31 -2.97 -15.63
C ARG A 166 -12.84 -4.11 -16.49
N GLN A 167 -11.98 -4.74 -17.28
CA GLN A 167 -12.36 -5.90 -18.10
C GLN A 167 -12.68 -7.12 -17.22
N ALA A 168 -11.89 -7.38 -16.17
CA ALA A 168 -12.14 -8.45 -15.21
C ALA A 168 -13.52 -8.28 -14.53
N TYR A 169 -13.87 -7.05 -14.16
CA TYR A 169 -15.23 -6.72 -13.70
C TYR A 169 -16.29 -7.08 -14.75
N ARG A 170 -16.17 -6.57 -15.98
CA ARG A 170 -17.19 -6.77 -17.03
C ARG A 170 -17.42 -8.24 -17.37
N LEU A 171 -16.36 -9.05 -17.40
CA LEU A 171 -16.45 -10.48 -17.72
C LEU A 171 -17.19 -11.29 -16.64
N ASN A 172 -17.14 -10.85 -15.39
CA ASN A 172 -17.67 -11.61 -14.26
C ASN A 172 -18.93 -10.99 -13.63
N ALA A 173 -19.25 -9.72 -13.93
CA ALA A 173 -20.36 -9.00 -13.30
C ALA A 173 -21.72 -9.68 -13.44
N ALA A 174 -22.01 -10.28 -14.61
CA ALA A 174 -23.27 -10.97 -14.84
C ALA A 174 -23.36 -12.35 -14.16
N ALA A 175 -22.23 -12.94 -13.78
CA ALA A 175 -22.13 -14.25 -13.17
C ALA A 175 -22.01 -14.20 -11.63
N ALA A 176 -21.95 -13.01 -11.04
CA ALA A 176 -21.83 -12.83 -9.61
C ALA A 176 -23.10 -13.33 -8.91
N ALA A 177 -22.95 -14.38 -8.09
CA ALA A 177 -24.05 -14.82 -7.23
C ALA A 177 -24.25 -13.81 -6.09
N ALA A 178 -25.50 -13.47 -5.79
CA ALA A 178 -25.82 -12.71 -4.60
C ALA A 178 -25.49 -13.56 -3.36
N GLY A 179 -24.53 -13.10 -2.56
CA GLY A 179 -24.24 -13.67 -1.25
C GLY A 179 -25.23 -13.20 -0.19
N PRO A 180 -25.18 -13.77 1.03
CA PRO A 180 -26.00 -13.32 2.15
C PRO A 180 -25.59 -11.92 2.67
N PHE A 181 -24.44 -11.40 2.21
CA PHE A 181 -23.91 -10.10 2.56
C PHE A 181 -23.69 -9.25 1.30
N PRO A 182 -23.69 -7.90 1.43
CA PRO A 182 -23.25 -7.01 0.38
C PRO A 182 -21.82 -7.36 -0.09
N PRO A 183 -21.49 -7.07 -1.35
CA PRO A 183 -20.13 -7.27 -1.84
C PRO A 183 -19.13 -6.42 -1.04
N PRO A 184 -17.89 -6.93 -0.84
CA PRO A 184 -16.79 -6.13 -0.31
C PRO A 184 -16.62 -4.78 -1.03
N THR A 185 -16.11 -3.80 -0.31
CA THR A 185 -15.81 -2.45 -0.79
C THR A 185 -14.31 -2.15 -0.68
N LEU A 186 -13.76 -1.47 -1.68
CA LEU A 186 -12.40 -0.94 -1.69
C LEU A 186 -12.38 0.43 -0.98
N VAL A 187 -11.94 0.44 0.26
CA VAL A 187 -11.79 1.69 1.03
C VAL A 187 -10.46 2.34 0.66
N HIS A 188 -10.49 3.61 0.24
CA HIS A 188 -9.29 4.36 -0.12
C HIS A 188 -9.43 5.86 0.17
N THR A 189 -8.31 6.59 0.18
CA THR A 189 -8.25 7.99 0.66
C THR A 189 -7.99 9.04 -0.43
N LEU A 190 -8.30 8.73 -1.69
CA LEU A 190 -8.04 9.66 -2.82
C LEU A 190 -8.98 10.87 -2.84
N ALA A 191 -10.24 10.70 -2.42
CA ALA A 191 -11.27 11.75 -2.47
C ALA A 191 -12.06 11.92 -1.16
N GLY A 192 -12.03 10.94 -0.27
CA GLY A 192 -12.68 10.96 1.04
C GLY A 192 -11.79 10.29 2.08
N THR A 193 -12.24 10.23 3.33
CA THR A 193 -11.47 9.59 4.38
C THR A 193 -11.81 8.10 4.50
N ALA A 194 -10.87 7.29 4.98
CA ALA A 194 -11.14 5.88 5.24
C ALA A 194 -12.20 5.70 6.34
N ARG A 195 -12.27 6.64 7.30
CA ARG A 195 -13.32 6.69 8.32
C ARG A 195 -14.70 6.85 7.70
N ASP A 196 -14.92 7.87 6.88
CA ASP A 196 -16.24 8.14 6.31
C ASP A 196 -16.70 6.97 5.42
N ALA A 197 -15.78 6.36 4.67
CA ALA A 197 -16.07 5.18 3.87
C ALA A 197 -16.45 3.96 4.73
N LEU A 198 -15.72 3.69 5.82
CA LEU A 198 -16.03 2.59 6.73
C LEU A 198 -17.36 2.81 7.46
N GLU A 199 -17.62 4.03 7.94
CA GLU A 199 -18.88 4.43 8.57
C GLU A 199 -20.05 4.25 7.60
N ALA A 200 -19.90 4.67 6.33
CA ALA A 200 -20.93 4.49 5.31
C ALA A 200 -21.26 3.02 5.05
N VAL A 201 -20.26 2.13 4.99
CA VAL A 201 -20.47 0.69 4.83
C VAL A 201 -21.19 0.10 6.05
N PHE A 202 -20.89 0.60 7.25
CA PHE A 202 -21.56 0.14 8.47
C PHE A 202 -23.03 0.56 8.52
N ILE A 203 -23.29 1.86 8.40
CA ILE A 203 -24.62 2.47 8.58
C ILE A 203 -25.62 2.02 7.50
N ALA A 204 -25.13 1.61 6.32
CA ALA A 204 -25.98 1.02 5.29
C ALA A 204 -26.63 -0.31 5.73
N GLU A 205 -26.08 -0.97 6.75
CA GLU A 205 -26.33 -2.39 7.02
C GLU A 205 -26.61 -2.69 8.51
N ALA A 206 -26.36 -1.74 9.41
CA ALA A 206 -26.60 -1.85 10.85
C ALA A 206 -26.76 -0.46 11.49
N ASP A 207 -27.61 -0.37 12.52
CA ASP A 207 -27.87 0.88 13.24
C ASP A 207 -26.87 1.14 14.38
N ALA A 208 -26.41 0.09 15.07
CA ALA A 208 -25.51 0.21 16.23
C ALA A 208 -24.57 -0.98 16.35
N ALA A 209 -23.37 -0.75 16.89
CA ALA A 209 -22.35 -1.77 17.12
C ALA A 209 -22.37 -2.30 18.56
N GLU A 210 -22.31 -3.61 18.73
CA GLU A 210 -22.07 -4.26 20.02
C GLU A 210 -20.62 -4.00 20.50
N ALA A 211 -19.66 -3.98 19.57
CA ALA A 211 -18.28 -3.66 19.87
C ALA A 211 -17.53 -3.11 18.65
N VAL A 212 -16.56 -2.24 18.91
CA VAL A 212 -15.53 -1.84 17.94
C VAL A 212 -14.18 -2.34 18.46
N THR A 213 -13.47 -3.13 17.67
CA THR A 213 -12.09 -3.56 17.95
C THR A 213 -11.15 -2.94 16.92
N VAL A 214 -10.12 -2.22 17.37
CA VAL A 214 -9.10 -1.63 16.49
C VAL A 214 -7.72 -2.13 16.89
N LEU A 215 -7.02 -2.78 15.97
CA LEU A 215 -5.63 -3.19 16.10
C LEU A 215 -4.80 -2.43 15.05
N SER A 216 -3.85 -1.62 15.49
CA SER A 216 -2.96 -0.87 14.61
C SER A 216 -1.58 -0.69 15.29
N PRO A 217 -0.46 -0.72 14.54
CA PRO A 217 0.84 -0.38 15.10
C PRO A 217 0.94 1.08 15.55
N PHE A 218 0.13 1.96 14.95
CA PHE A 218 0.15 3.39 15.17
C PHE A 218 -1.26 3.93 15.43
N HIS A 219 -1.39 4.71 16.50
CA HIS A 219 -2.60 5.40 16.93
C HIS A 219 -2.34 6.88 17.13
N ALA A 220 -3.37 7.71 16.98
CA ALA A 220 -3.29 9.09 17.45
C ALA A 220 -3.00 9.12 18.97
N PRO A 221 -2.15 10.03 19.47
CA PRO A 221 -1.76 10.05 20.88
C PRO A 221 -2.91 10.13 21.88
N ASP A 222 -4.05 10.71 21.49
CA ASP A 222 -5.26 10.83 22.31
C ASP A 222 -6.33 9.76 21.99
N GLY A 223 -6.07 8.87 21.03
CA GLY A 223 -7.03 7.91 20.51
C GLY A 223 -8.24 8.53 19.80
N GLY A 224 -8.21 9.82 19.46
CA GLY A 224 -9.33 10.54 18.86
C GLY A 224 -10.02 9.83 17.69
N PRO A 225 -9.29 9.30 16.69
CA PRO A 225 -9.91 8.64 15.54
C PRO A 225 -10.73 7.39 15.92
N VAL A 226 -10.23 6.56 16.84
CA VAL A 226 -10.94 5.34 17.26
C VAL A 226 -12.13 5.67 18.16
N LEU A 227 -12.03 6.72 18.98
CA LEU A 227 -13.14 7.22 19.79
C LEU A 227 -14.27 7.79 18.93
N ARG A 228 -13.95 8.53 17.87
CA ARG A 228 -14.94 9.05 16.92
C ARG A 228 -15.62 7.95 16.12
N LEU A 229 -14.87 6.97 15.63
CA LEU A 229 -15.47 5.79 14.99
C LEU A 229 -16.45 5.09 15.93
N ALA A 230 -16.03 4.77 17.15
CA ALA A 230 -16.88 4.11 18.14
C ALA A 230 -18.16 4.90 18.43
N SER A 231 -18.07 6.23 18.52
CA SER A 231 -19.24 7.09 18.70
C SER A 231 -20.15 7.14 17.47
N ALA A 232 -19.59 7.17 16.27
CA ALA A 232 -20.34 7.28 15.02
C ALA A 232 -21.18 6.03 14.70
N VAL A 233 -20.73 4.86 15.16
CA VAL A 233 -21.44 3.58 14.99
C VAL A 233 -22.20 3.16 16.26
N GLU A 234 -22.40 4.08 17.20
CA GLU A 234 -23.09 3.86 18.48
C GLU A 234 -22.58 2.61 19.25
N ALA A 235 -21.26 2.43 19.28
CA ALA A 235 -20.63 1.26 19.87
C ALA A 235 -20.89 1.17 21.38
N ARG A 236 -21.22 -0.04 21.86
CA ARG A 236 -21.35 -0.32 23.30
C ARG A 236 -20.03 -0.62 24.01
N LEU A 237 -19.03 -1.07 23.26
CA LEU A 237 -17.71 -1.46 23.77
C LEU A 237 -16.61 -1.05 22.79
N LEU A 238 -15.50 -0.53 23.29
CA LEU A 238 -14.28 -0.28 22.52
C LEU A 238 -13.17 -1.23 22.99
N ALA A 239 -12.58 -1.98 22.07
CA ALA A 239 -11.39 -2.77 22.30
C ALA A 239 -10.21 -2.20 21.50
N VAL A 240 -9.07 -2.00 22.16
CA VAL A 240 -7.84 -1.53 21.52
C VAL A 240 -6.80 -2.65 21.54
N GLY A 241 -6.33 -3.01 20.36
CA GLY A 241 -5.31 -4.03 20.15
C GLY A 241 -3.92 -3.54 20.55
N LEU A 242 -3.18 -4.37 21.29
CA LEU A 242 -1.80 -4.13 21.72
C LEU A 242 -0.80 -4.98 20.93
N ASP A 243 0.45 -4.54 20.92
CA ASP A 243 1.57 -5.29 20.32
C ASP A 243 2.01 -6.45 21.22
N GLY A 244 1.36 -7.61 21.02
CA GLY A 244 1.67 -8.85 21.74
C GLY A 244 3.10 -9.38 21.53
N GLY A 245 3.80 -8.92 20.48
CA GLY A 245 5.19 -9.27 20.21
C GLY A 245 6.21 -8.53 21.08
N ARG A 246 5.76 -7.60 21.96
CA ARG A 246 6.64 -6.91 22.92
C ARG A 246 6.74 -7.69 24.22
N LYS A 247 7.89 -7.56 24.90
CA LYS A 247 8.08 -8.06 26.27
C LYS A 247 7.14 -7.40 27.27
N GLN A 248 6.84 -6.12 27.05
CA GLN A 248 5.93 -5.32 27.87
C GLN A 248 4.78 -4.85 26.98
N LEU A 249 3.55 -5.10 27.41
CA LEU A 249 2.36 -4.63 26.75
C LEU A 249 2.19 -3.13 27.05
N THR A 250 2.12 -2.33 26.00
CA THR A 250 2.03 -0.86 26.10
C THR A 250 0.83 -0.40 25.30
N ALA A 251 -0.06 0.37 25.94
CA ALA A 251 -1.16 1.03 25.27
C ALA A 251 -0.61 2.14 24.34
N PRO A 252 -1.07 2.23 23.08
CA PRO A 252 -0.47 3.07 22.04
C PRO A 252 -0.89 4.55 22.15
N PHE A 253 -1.09 5.06 23.37
CA PHE A 253 -1.59 6.40 23.64
C PHE A 253 -0.66 7.15 24.57
N GLU A 254 -0.67 8.48 24.49
CA GLU A 254 -0.01 9.33 25.46
C GLU A 254 -0.73 9.22 26.81
N GLN A 255 0.06 9.08 27.88
CA GLN A 255 -0.47 8.91 29.22
C GLN A 255 -1.44 10.03 29.60
N GLY A 256 -2.66 9.66 30.02
CA GLY A 256 -3.69 10.62 30.47
C GLY A 256 -4.47 11.33 29.35
N ARG A 257 -4.15 11.11 28.07
CA ARG A 257 -4.88 11.72 26.93
C ARG A 257 -5.98 10.84 26.36
N PHE A 258 -5.83 9.52 26.42
CA PHE A 258 -6.89 8.59 26.01
C PHE A 258 -8.03 8.57 27.04
N LYS A 259 -9.20 9.09 26.65
CA LYS A 259 -10.37 9.27 27.53
C LYS A 259 -11.65 8.74 26.85
N PRO A 260 -11.83 7.42 26.78
CA PRO A 260 -13.06 6.84 26.24
C PRO A 260 -14.27 7.22 27.10
N GLN A 261 -15.40 7.51 26.44
CA GLN A 261 -16.69 7.77 27.10
C GLN A 261 -17.54 6.51 27.25
N LEU A 262 -17.14 5.42 26.59
CA LEU A 262 -17.78 4.11 26.65
C LEU A 262 -16.85 3.08 27.32
N PRO A 263 -17.38 1.94 27.78
CA PRO A 263 -16.56 0.84 28.27
C PRO A 263 -15.42 0.50 27.29
N GLY A 264 -14.21 0.39 27.83
CA GLY A 264 -13.00 0.15 27.07
C GLY A 264 -12.23 -1.04 27.60
N ARG A 265 -11.60 -1.82 26.73
CA ARG A 265 -10.64 -2.88 27.09
C ARG A 265 -9.44 -2.91 26.16
N PHE A 266 -8.37 -3.53 26.61
CA PHE A 266 -7.21 -3.81 25.77
C PHE A 266 -7.16 -5.30 25.41
N VAL A 267 -6.74 -5.60 24.19
CA VAL A 267 -6.69 -6.97 23.68
C VAL A 267 -5.39 -7.24 22.95
N ILE A 268 -4.98 -8.50 22.86
CA ILE A 268 -3.99 -8.98 21.89
C ILE A 268 -4.66 -10.00 20.97
N ALA A 269 -4.22 -10.05 19.71
CA ALA A 269 -4.65 -11.10 18.80
C ALA A 269 -4.13 -12.45 19.30
N ASP A 270 -5.01 -13.45 19.36
CA ASP A 270 -4.62 -14.83 19.64
C ASP A 270 -4.09 -15.47 18.37
N THR A 271 -2.78 -15.43 18.19
CA THR A 271 -2.12 -16.03 17.04
C THR A 271 -1.21 -17.17 17.48
N ALA A 272 -1.03 -18.16 16.61
CA ALA A 272 -0.05 -19.23 16.82
C ALA A 272 1.40 -18.70 16.98
N ARG A 273 1.66 -17.41 16.68
CA ARG A 273 2.98 -16.75 16.73
C ARG A 273 2.89 -15.37 17.38
N ASN A 274 2.49 -15.32 18.65
CA ASN A 274 2.42 -14.08 19.44
C ASN A 274 3.79 -13.40 19.72
N ASN A 275 4.89 -13.85 19.10
CA ASN A 275 6.22 -13.26 19.25
C ASN A 275 6.58 -12.25 18.16
N LYS A 276 5.74 -12.07 17.13
CA LYS A 276 6.00 -11.12 16.05
C LYS A 276 5.55 -9.71 16.45
N ARG A 277 6.36 -8.71 16.09
CA ARG A 277 6.00 -7.30 16.28
C ARG A 277 4.75 -6.96 15.47
N LEU A 278 3.79 -6.30 16.12
CA LEU A 278 2.57 -5.82 15.49
C LEU A 278 2.87 -4.85 14.35
N HIS A 279 2.27 -5.13 13.21
CA HIS A 279 2.16 -4.20 12.09
C HIS A 279 0.82 -4.33 11.34
N ALA A 280 0.00 -5.33 11.70
CA ALA A 280 -1.36 -5.52 11.22
C ALA A 280 -2.25 -4.32 11.54
N LYS A 281 -3.15 -4.02 10.60
CA LYS A 281 -4.09 -2.92 10.66
C LYS A 281 -5.47 -3.50 10.42
N VAL A 282 -6.29 -3.47 11.47
CA VAL A 282 -7.58 -4.14 11.53
C VAL A 282 -8.57 -3.24 12.25
N PHE A 283 -9.71 -3.01 11.62
CA PHE A 283 -10.88 -2.39 12.22
C PHE A 283 -12.03 -3.38 12.12
N GLU A 284 -12.58 -3.76 13.25
CA GLU A 284 -13.67 -4.72 13.37
C GLU A 284 -14.85 -4.05 14.07
N ILE A 285 -16.01 -4.02 13.42
CA ILE A 285 -17.24 -3.45 13.96
C ILE A 285 -18.28 -4.57 14.04
N GLN A 286 -18.52 -5.05 15.25
CA GLN A 286 -19.44 -6.14 15.53
C GLN A 286 -20.86 -5.60 15.64
N ALA A 287 -21.75 -6.03 14.74
CA ALA A 287 -23.20 -5.87 14.87
C ALA A 287 -23.80 -7.09 15.59
N VAL A 288 -25.13 -7.17 15.70
CA VAL A 288 -25.81 -8.24 16.45
C VAL A 288 -25.54 -9.63 15.86
N ASP A 289 -25.55 -9.78 14.54
CA ASP A 289 -25.52 -11.07 13.83
C ASP A 289 -24.41 -11.19 12.78
N LYS A 290 -23.63 -10.12 12.59
CA LYS A 290 -22.55 -10.03 11.59
C LYS A 290 -21.47 -9.07 12.06
N VAL A 291 -20.33 -9.10 11.40
CA VAL A 291 -19.20 -8.22 11.67
C VAL A 291 -18.72 -7.56 10.40
N LEU A 292 -18.50 -6.25 10.46
CA LEU A 292 -17.82 -5.52 9.40
C LEU A 292 -16.32 -5.52 9.71
N LEU A 293 -15.54 -6.06 8.79
CA LEU A 293 -14.10 -6.12 8.90
C LEU A 293 -13.46 -5.23 7.84
N MET A 294 -12.54 -4.35 8.25
CA MET A 294 -11.63 -3.64 7.36
C MET A 294 -10.17 -3.96 7.66
N THR A 295 -9.43 -4.41 6.63
CA THR A 295 -7.99 -4.69 6.71
C THR A 295 -7.24 -4.10 5.52
N GLY A 296 -6.02 -3.60 5.76
CA GLY A 296 -5.18 -3.04 4.70
C GLY A 296 -4.10 -2.13 5.23
N SER A 297 -3.91 -0.97 4.60
CA SER A 297 -2.80 -0.07 4.92
C SER A 297 -3.12 1.04 5.93
N VAL A 298 -4.39 1.23 6.27
CA VAL A 298 -4.88 2.34 7.11
C VAL A 298 -4.49 2.16 8.58
N ASN A 299 -3.74 3.10 9.15
CA ASN A 299 -3.47 3.17 10.60
C ASN A 299 -4.59 3.90 11.35
N ALA A 300 -4.68 3.68 12.66
CA ALA A 300 -5.58 4.39 13.57
C ALA A 300 -5.12 5.82 13.94
N THR A 301 -4.51 6.54 13.00
CA THR A 301 -4.06 7.94 13.16
C THR A 301 -4.96 8.90 12.37
N ALA A 302 -5.01 10.17 12.76
CA ALA A 302 -5.80 11.16 12.03
C ALA A 302 -5.32 11.33 10.58
N GLN A 303 -4.00 11.23 10.34
CA GLN A 303 -3.44 11.35 9.00
C GLN A 303 -3.84 10.19 8.08
N SER A 304 -3.85 8.95 8.58
CA SER A 304 -4.17 7.77 7.77
C SER A 304 -5.67 7.48 7.68
N PHE A 305 -6.43 7.64 8.77
CA PHE A 305 -7.84 7.26 8.84
C PHE A 305 -8.82 8.39 8.51
N GLU A 306 -8.47 9.64 8.86
CA GLU A 306 -9.40 10.79 8.85
C GLU A 306 -8.94 11.93 7.95
N SER A 307 -8.00 11.66 7.04
CA SER A 307 -7.52 12.64 6.08
C SER A 307 -7.27 12.02 4.72
N THR A 308 -7.12 12.87 3.71
CA THR A 308 -6.72 12.50 2.35
C THR A 308 -5.22 12.75 2.10
N LYS A 309 -4.44 13.03 3.15
CA LYS A 309 -3.00 13.30 3.02
C LYS A 309 -2.25 12.08 2.51
N ASN A 310 -2.46 10.94 3.16
CA ASN A 310 -1.93 9.66 2.69
C ASN A 310 -2.79 9.12 1.57
N VAL A 311 -2.17 8.37 0.65
CA VAL A 311 -2.87 7.41 -0.20
C VAL A 311 -2.87 6.08 0.55
N GLU A 312 -4.05 5.58 0.90
CA GLU A 312 -4.25 4.32 1.61
C GLU A 312 -5.25 3.46 0.83
N VAL A 313 -5.17 2.14 1.02
CA VAL A 313 -6.13 1.17 0.47
C VAL A 313 -6.37 0.05 1.51
N SER A 314 -7.64 -0.28 1.71
CA SER A 314 -8.13 -1.39 2.52
C SER A 314 -9.29 -2.11 1.83
N LEU A 315 -9.53 -3.37 2.20
CA LEU A 315 -10.77 -4.07 1.88
C LEU A 315 -11.67 -4.02 3.09
N ALA A 316 -12.94 -3.66 2.90
CA ALA A 316 -14.00 -3.74 3.90
C ALA A 316 -15.05 -4.77 3.47
N ARG A 317 -15.43 -5.70 4.34
CA ARG A 317 -16.48 -6.71 4.06
C ARG A 317 -17.22 -7.15 5.29
N TRP A 318 -18.48 -7.50 5.09
CA TRP A 318 -19.31 -8.17 6.10
C TRP A 318 -19.00 -9.67 6.15
N LEU A 319 -18.89 -10.19 7.37
CA LEU A 319 -18.68 -11.60 7.68
C LEU A 319 -19.72 -12.06 8.71
N PRO A 320 -20.07 -13.36 8.75
CA PRO A 320 -21.02 -13.87 9.73
C PRO A 320 -20.45 -13.87 11.15
N LYS A 321 -19.12 -13.85 11.30
CA LYS A 321 -18.41 -13.77 12.58
C LYS A 321 -16.99 -13.27 12.35
N SER A 322 -16.35 -12.77 13.41
CA SER A 322 -14.94 -12.38 13.35
C SER A 322 -14.06 -13.60 12.97
N PRO A 323 -13.07 -13.41 12.07
CA PRO A 323 -12.04 -14.41 11.83
C PRO A 323 -10.93 -14.38 12.89
N PHE A 324 -10.97 -13.41 13.82
CA PHE A 324 -9.96 -13.23 14.85
C PHE A 324 -10.45 -13.70 16.21
N ALA A 325 -9.52 -14.20 17.01
CA ALA A 325 -9.69 -14.41 18.43
C ALA A 325 -8.90 -13.34 19.19
N TRP A 326 -9.51 -12.76 20.22
CA TRP A 326 -8.96 -11.65 20.99
C TRP A 326 -8.85 -12.05 22.46
N ASN A 327 -7.64 -11.94 23.02
CA ASN A 327 -7.39 -12.16 24.44
C ASN A 327 -7.33 -10.82 25.16
N GLU A 328 -8.16 -10.66 26.18
CA GLU A 328 -8.18 -9.45 27.03
C GLU A 328 -6.91 -9.38 27.88
N VAL A 329 -6.34 -8.19 27.98
CA VAL A 329 -5.07 -7.92 28.67
C VAL A 329 -5.10 -6.56 29.34
N GLU A 330 -4.17 -6.35 30.28
CA GLU A 330 -3.92 -5.04 30.88
C GLU A 330 -2.58 -4.48 30.37
N PRO A 331 -2.54 -3.21 29.90
CA PRO A 331 -1.29 -2.58 29.53
C PRO A 331 -0.46 -2.25 30.78
N ALA A 332 0.84 -2.50 30.71
CA ALA A 332 1.77 -2.14 31.78
C ALA A 332 2.23 -0.67 31.69
N ALA A 333 2.04 -0.02 30.54
CA ALA A 333 2.43 1.37 30.30
C ALA A 333 1.58 2.01 29.19
N PHE A 334 1.68 3.33 29.08
CA PHE A 334 1.11 4.14 28.00
C PHE A 334 2.24 4.88 27.28
N GLU A 335 2.34 4.70 25.98
CA GLU A 335 3.34 5.36 25.15
C GLU A 335 2.69 5.75 23.82
N ALA A 336 2.77 7.04 23.47
CA ALA A 336 2.27 7.50 22.19
C ALA A 336 3.06 6.84 21.08
N THR A 337 2.38 6.09 20.23
CA THR A 337 2.98 5.61 18.98
C THR A 337 3.02 6.78 18.02
N GLN A 338 4.21 7.22 17.65
CA GLN A 338 4.36 8.14 16.53
C GLN A 338 4.03 7.37 15.26
N ASP A 339 3.29 7.96 14.31
CA ASP A 339 3.26 7.44 12.93
C ASP A 339 4.71 7.24 12.47
N ALA A 340 4.95 6.44 11.43
CA ALA A 340 6.26 6.36 10.77
C ALA A 340 6.75 7.70 10.18
N ALA A 341 6.16 8.83 10.57
CA ALA A 341 6.40 10.19 10.15
C ALA A 341 7.74 10.79 10.59
N ASP A 342 8.60 10.02 11.24
CA ASP A 342 10.03 10.36 11.42
C ASP A 342 10.94 9.75 10.33
N PHE A 343 10.38 9.18 9.25
CA PHE A 343 11.09 9.22 7.96
C PHE A 343 11.07 10.68 7.51
N GLY A 344 12.03 11.46 8.02
CA GLY A 344 12.22 12.85 7.63
C GLY A 344 12.15 12.94 6.10
N ARG A 345 11.38 13.91 5.59
CA ARG A 345 11.31 14.20 4.15
C ARG A 345 12.71 14.63 3.73
N SER A 346 13.51 13.68 3.29
CA SER A 346 14.92 13.90 2.98
C SER A 346 15.08 14.55 1.61
N CYS A 347 14.11 14.33 0.71
CA CYS A 347 14.22 14.71 -0.68
C CYS A 347 13.24 15.84 -1.05
N GLY A 348 13.77 17.06 -1.22
CA GLY A 348 13.00 18.19 -1.75
C GLY A 348 12.81 18.15 -3.27
N LEU A 349 13.56 17.27 -3.96
CA LEU A 349 13.65 17.21 -5.42
C LEU A 349 13.84 15.76 -5.90
N TYR A 350 12.90 15.29 -6.71
CA TYR A 350 12.90 13.97 -7.33
C TYR A 350 13.17 14.10 -8.82
N VAL A 351 13.85 13.11 -9.39
CA VAL A 351 14.04 13.00 -10.83
C VAL A 351 13.41 11.70 -11.28
N ASP A 352 12.39 11.81 -12.13
CA ASP A 352 11.84 10.69 -12.87
C ASP A 352 12.39 10.75 -14.30
N SER A 353 13.07 9.70 -14.77
CA SER A 353 13.67 9.69 -16.11
C SER A 353 13.67 8.31 -16.76
N TRP A 354 13.64 8.30 -18.09
CA TRP A 354 13.68 7.09 -18.91
C TRP A 354 14.46 7.32 -20.20
N LEU A 355 15.17 6.28 -20.63
CA LEU A 355 15.84 6.27 -21.92
C LEU A 355 14.88 5.73 -22.99
N ALA A 356 14.53 6.57 -23.95
CA ALA A 356 13.67 6.16 -25.05
C ALA A 356 14.43 5.46 -26.19
N ALA A 357 13.68 4.83 -27.10
CA ALA A 357 14.24 4.04 -28.21
C ALA A 357 15.10 4.86 -29.19
N ASP A 358 14.84 6.17 -29.29
CA ASP A 358 15.65 7.13 -30.05
C ASP A 358 16.95 7.53 -29.33
N ARG A 359 17.23 6.91 -28.17
CA ARG A 359 18.36 7.19 -27.28
C ARG A 359 18.32 8.58 -26.64
N ILE A 360 17.17 9.25 -26.67
CA ILE A 360 16.98 10.50 -25.92
C ILE A 360 16.55 10.12 -24.50
N LEU A 361 17.34 10.55 -23.53
CA LEU A 361 16.96 10.54 -22.13
C LEU A 361 15.90 11.62 -21.94
N ARG A 362 14.72 11.24 -21.48
CA ARG A 362 13.63 12.14 -21.16
C ARG A 362 13.34 12.02 -19.68
N GLY A 363 12.94 13.11 -19.05
CA GLY A 363 12.57 13.06 -17.66
C GLY A 363 11.83 14.29 -17.19
N ARG A 364 11.42 14.24 -15.93
CA ARG A 364 10.81 15.33 -15.21
C ARG A 364 11.47 15.48 -13.85
N VAL A 365 11.89 16.69 -13.54
CA VAL A 365 12.28 17.10 -12.19
C VAL A 365 11.02 17.52 -11.46
N VAL A 366 10.75 16.91 -10.31
CA VAL A 366 9.62 17.28 -9.46
C VAL A 366 10.18 17.75 -8.13
N ALA A 367 9.84 18.96 -7.73
CA ALA A 367 10.33 19.54 -6.49
C ALA A 367 9.19 20.09 -5.65
N ARG A 368 9.33 20.01 -4.33
CA ARG A 368 8.31 20.48 -3.38
C ARG A 368 8.33 22.01 -3.21
N GLU A 369 9.49 22.65 -3.35
CA GLU A 369 9.69 24.10 -3.11
C GLU A 369 9.92 24.91 -4.40
N GLY A 370 9.99 24.24 -5.55
CA GLY A 370 10.20 24.88 -6.86
C GLY A 370 11.12 24.06 -7.75
N VAL A 371 10.77 23.95 -9.02
CA VAL A 371 11.56 23.24 -10.03
C VAL A 371 12.74 24.12 -10.46
N PRO A 372 13.99 23.60 -10.49
CA PRO A 372 15.11 24.36 -11.00
C PRO A 372 14.91 24.67 -12.49
N THR A 373 15.45 25.77 -12.99
CA THR A 373 15.36 26.14 -14.42
C THR A 373 16.50 25.57 -15.26
N ALA A 374 17.55 25.07 -14.61
CA ALA A 374 18.69 24.41 -15.24
C ALA A 374 19.25 23.33 -14.31
N ALA A 375 19.80 22.27 -14.89
CA ALA A 375 20.49 21.21 -14.17
C ALA A 375 21.69 20.71 -14.98
N SER A 376 22.70 20.16 -14.32
CA SER A 376 23.72 19.35 -14.96
C SER A 376 23.27 17.89 -14.97
N LEU A 377 23.36 17.25 -16.13
CA LEU A 377 23.01 15.84 -16.32
C LEU A 377 24.27 15.04 -16.57
N GLU A 378 24.49 14.03 -15.73
CA GLU A 378 25.58 13.07 -15.85
C GLU A 378 25.03 11.66 -15.95
N VAL A 379 25.34 10.96 -17.04
CA VAL A 379 25.05 9.54 -17.20
C VAL A 379 26.34 8.77 -16.95
N LEU A 380 26.27 7.89 -15.96
CA LEU A 380 27.36 7.00 -15.58
C LEU A 380 27.09 5.60 -16.11
N SER A 381 28.14 4.90 -16.54
CA SER A 381 28.10 3.46 -16.75
C SER A 381 29.17 2.80 -15.90
N ALA A 382 28.74 1.93 -14.98
CA ALA A 382 29.54 1.57 -13.82
C ALA A 382 29.99 2.87 -13.13
N ASP A 383 31.28 3.17 -13.14
CA ASP A 383 31.84 4.36 -12.47
C ASP A 383 32.42 5.37 -13.48
N HIS A 384 32.11 5.21 -14.76
CA HIS A 384 32.61 6.10 -15.82
C HIS A 384 31.51 7.02 -16.32
N LEU A 385 31.79 8.33 -16.35
CA LEU A 385 30.94 9.31 -17.02
C LEU A 385 30.94 9.00 -18.52
N VAL A 386 29.77 8.67 -19.07
CA VAL A 386 29.58 8.35 -20.49
C VAL A 386 28.88 9.45 -21.26
N TYR A 387 28.18 10.34 -20.56
CA TYR A 387 27.51 11.50 -21.14
C TYR A 387 27.37 12.57 -20.07
N GLY A 388 27.70 13.81 -20.41
CA GLY A 388 27.53 14.98 -19.56
C GLY A 388 26.95 16.13 -20.39
N ALA A 389 25.92 16.80 -19.89
CA ALA A 389 25.36 17.98 -20.53
C ALA A 389 24.65 18.88 -19.52
N ASP A 390 24.70 20.20 -19.76
CA ASP A 390 23.76 21.11 -19.11
C ASP A 390 22.40 20.99 -19.80
N VAL A 391 21.35 20.80 -19.00
CA VAL A 391 19.98 20.63 -19.48
C VAL A 391 19.12 21.80 -18.99
N ALA A 392 18.40 22.41 -19.92
CA ALA A 392 17.31 23.30 -19.58
C ALA A 392 16.17 22.48 -18.99
N VAL A 393 15.63 22.95 -17.87
CA VAL A 393 14.47 22.34 -17.22
C VAL A 393 13.29 23.28 -17.42
N ALA A 394 12.25 22.78 -18.07
CA ALA A 394 11.04 23.54 -18.33
C ALA A 394 10.29 23.87 -17.03
N ALA A 395 9.34 24.80 -17.11
CA ALA A 395 8.56 25.22 -15.94
C ALA A 395 7.74 24.07 -15.31
N ASP A 396 7.39 23.05 -16.10
CA ASP A 396 6.73 21.83 -15.63
C ASP A 396 7.73 20.72 -15.21
N GLY A 397 9.02 21.05 -15.11
CA GLY A 397 10.08 20.12 -14.77
C GLY A 397 10.59 19.25 -15.90
N ALA A 398 9.98 19.30 -17.09
CA ALA A 398 10.41 18.45 -18.19
C ALA A 398 11.83 18.80 -18.65
N PHE A 399 12.62 17.77 -18.93
CA PHE A 399 13.94 17.90 -19.56
C PHE A 399 14.16 16.77 -20.58
N SER A 400 15.09 16.99 -21.49
CA SER A 400 15.56 15.96 -22.41
C SER A 400 17.03 16.15 -22.73
N ALA A 401 17.76 15.05 -22.86
CA ALA A 401 19.19 15.04 -23.17
C ALA A 401 19.55 13.87 -24.10
N GLY A 402 20.54 14.07 -24.96
CA GLY A 402 21.03 13.04 -25.88
C GLY A 402 21.05 13.49 -27.35
N PRO A 403 21.15 12.53 -28.29
CA PRO A 403 21.11 11.08 -28.07
C PRO A 403 22.31 10.54 -27.28
N LEU A 404 22.08 9.58 -26.38
CA LEU A 404 23.14 8.92 -25.61
C LEU A 404 24.03 8.03 -26.51
N PRO A 405 25.35 7.92 -26.23
CA PRO A 405 26.27 7.13 -27.03
C PRO A 405 25.92 5.63 -27.07
N THR A 406 26.10 4.97 -28.21
CA THR A 406 25.86 3.53 -28.42
C THR A 406 26.97 2.63 -27.88
N SER A 407 28.15 3.17 -27.60
CA SER A 407 29.30 2.40 -27.13
C SER A 407 30.04 3.13 -26.00
N ILE A 408 30.17 2.48 -24.86
CA ILE A 408 31.20 2.80 -23.88
C ILE A 408 32.51 2.33 -24.52
N ARG A 409 33.26 3.23 -25.16
CA ARG A 409 34.65 2.91 -25.45
C ARG A 409 35.32 2.72 -24.10
N ARG A 410 35.72 1.48 -23.77
CA ARG A 410 36.75 1.27 -22.75
C ARG A 410 37.91 2.16 -23.18
N ALA A 411 38.16 3.24 -22.45
CA ALA A 411 39.41 3.95 -22.58
C ALA A 411 40.50 2.89 -22.35
N ARG A 412 41.33 2.62 -23.36
CA ARG A 412 42.53 1.83 -23.13
C ARG A 412 43.36 2.64 -22.13
N PRO A 413 43.82 2.05 -21.02
CA PRO A 413 44.77 2.74 -20.17
C PRO A 413 46.01 3.05 -21.03
N CYS A 414 46.39 4.32 -21.05
CA CYS A 414 47.68 4.76 -21.58
C CYS A 414 48.81 4.28 -20.67
#